data_AF-A0A093BK32-F1
#
_entry.id   AF-A0A093BK32-F1
#
_cell.length_a   1.000
_cell.length_b   1.000
_cell.length_c   1.000
_cell.angle_alpha   90.00
_cell.angle_beta   90.00
_cell.angle_gamma   90.00
#
_symmetry.space_group_name_H-M   'P 1'
#
loop_
_entity.id
_entity.type
_entity.pdbx_description
1 polymer ?
#
loop_
_entity_poly.entity_id
_entity_poly.type
_entity_poly.pdbx_seq_one_letter_code
_entity_poly.pdbx_strand_id
1 'polypeptide(L)'
;PSTVIMPIDDLAEVDYSLSSLPAVFKPFIDLDLKGTVYTAGNYTDPPYVAAPFTIPDQSNSMLYLAFSEYFFQTSSFAYYIAGAFNITITEEVKSGKLYLFFFVQTCSYFNISTEIFGSIIPEVAKYSVTPYPVMLKLMATEIPIISLEQDSFTVEIQGSMEVFAVLPDSTTQSLFTMNIAANTSIALNVFDQKLMGSLCLNRLQFSLAHSNVGFFEISLLENILSYILQTEVIPSVNAKLSKGFPLP
;
A
#
# COMPACT_ATOMS: atom_id res chain seq x y z
N PRO A 1 -0.25 -35.24 -0.62
CA PRO A 1 0.29 -33.91 -0.96
C PRO A 1 0.86 -33.24 0.30
N SER A 2 2.16 -32.95 0.31
CA SER A 2 2.81 -32.21 1.39
C SER A 2 2.36 -30.74 1.33
N THR A 3 1.80 -30.23 2.43
CA THR A 3 1.47 -28.81 2.56
C THR A 3 2.77 -28.01 2.62
N VAL A 4 2.93 -27.02 1.73
CA VAL A 4 4.10 -26.14 1.69
C VAL A 4 3.63 -24.71 1.95
N ILE A 5 3.67 -24.31 3.22
CA ILE A 5 3.37 -22.94 3.65
C ILE A 5 4.70 -22.24 3.94
N MET A 6 4.87 -21.05 3.36
CA MET A 6 6.06 -20.22 3.55
C MET A 6 5.68 -18.87 4.14
N PRO A 7 6.35 -18.40 5.21
CA PRO A 7 6.12 -17.07 5.73
C PRO A 7 6.62 -16.01 4.76
N ILE A 8 5.79 -14.99 4.49
CA ILE A 8 6.20 -13.78 3.77
C ILE A 8 6.79 -12.79 4.78
N ASP A 9 6.02 -12.52 5.84
CA ASP A 9 6.38 -11.69 6.98
C ASP A 9 5.51 -12.04 8.20
N ASP A 10 5.49 -11.17 9.22
CA ASP A 10 4.72 -11.37 10.46
C ASP A 10 3.19 -11.33 10.25
N LEU A 11 2.71 -10.85 9.10
CA LEU A 11 1.29 -10.63 8.81
C LEU A 11 0.73 -11.65 7.81
N ALA A 12 1.55 -12.20 6.93
CA ALA A 12 1.08 -13.05 5.83
C ALA A 12 1.98 -14.26 5.54
N GLU A 13 1.34 -15.33 5.07
CA GLU A 13 1.98 -16.57 4.64
C GLU A 13 1.41 -17.02 3.29
N VAL A 14 2.21 -17.70 2.48
CA VAL A 14 1.80 -18.21 1.16
C VAL A 14 1.81 -19.73 1.11
N ASP A 15 0.74 -20.31 0.56
CA ASP A 15 0.63 -21.76 0.29
C ASP A 15 1.05 -22.06 -1.16
N TYR A 16 2.22 -22.68 -1.31
CA TYR A 16 2.76 -23.20 -2.56
C TYR A 16 2.58 -24.70 -2.71
N SER A 17 1.62 -25.31 -2.01
CA SER A 17 1.29 -26.72 -2.23
C SER A 17 0.84 -26.95 -3.68
N LEU A 18 1.18 -28.12 -4.22
CA LEU A 18 0.71 -28.56 -5.53
C LEU A 18 -0.83 -28.61 -5.56
N SER A 19 -1.44 -27.92 -6.52
CA SER A 19 -2.87 -27.97 -6.76
C SER A 19 -3.27 -29.16 -7.63
N SER A 20 -2.34 -29.67 -8.45
CA SER A 20 -2.50 -30.84 -9.32
C SER A 20 -1.22 -31.71 -9.32
N LEU A 21 -1.26 -32.87 -9.96
CA LEU A 21 -0.04 -33.67 -10.16
C LEU A 21 0.83 -33.01 -11.26
N PRO A 22 2.16 -33.00 -11.12
CA PRO A 22 3.07 -32.49 -12.14
C PRO A 22 2.78 -33.07 -13.53
N ALA A 23 2.58 -32.19 -14.51
CA ALA A 23 2.36 -32.61 -15.89
C ALA A 23 3.71 -32.66 -16.62
N VAL A 24 4.06 -33.83 -17.14
CA VAL A 24 5.34 -34.04 -17.83
C VAL A 24 5.11 -34.06 -19.34
N PHE A 25 5.65 -33.06 -20.02
CA PHE A 25 5.64 -32.96 -21.48
C PHE A 25 7.02 -33.32 -22.03
N LYS A 26 7.12 -33.54 -23.35
CA LYS A 26 8.42 -33.80 -24.00
C LYS A 26 9.44 -32.65 -23.78
N PRO A 27 9.06 -31.36 -23.91
CA PRO A 27 10.03 -30.28 -23.80
C PRO A 27 10.12 -29.65 -22.39
N PHE A 28 9.12 -29.82 -21.52
CA PHE A 28 9.03 -29.15 -20.22
C PHE A 28 8.16 -29.93 -19.21
N ILE A 29 8.21 -29.50 -17.96
CA ILE A 29 7.37 -30.00 -16.86
C ILE A 29 6.59 -28.82 -16.30
N ASP A 30 5.27 -28.98 -16.16
CA ASP A 30 4.40 -27.99 -15.53
C ASP A 30 4.10 -28.40 -14.09
N LEU A 31 4.18 -27.41 -13.19
CA LEU A 31 3.89 -27.54 -11.78
C LEU A 31 2.83 -26.52 -11.40
N ASP A 32 1.60 -26.98 -11.21
CA ASP A 32 0.52 -26.11 -10.73
C ASP A 32 0.62 -25.97 -9.21
N LEU A 33 0.90 -24.75 -8.76
CA LEU A 33 0.95 -24.39 -7.34
C LEU A 33 -0.32 -23.61 -6.98
N LYS A 34 -0.77 -23.75 -5.73
CA LYS A 34 -1.94 -23.00 -5.25
C LYS A 34 -1.75 -21.49 -5.27
N GLY A 35 -0.59 -21.01 -4.80
CA GLY A 35 -0.27 -19.58 -4.74
C GLY A 35 -1.32 -18.76 -3.97
N THR A 36 -1.87 -19.30 -2.88
CA THR A 36 -2.85 -18.57 -2.05
C THR A 36 -2.16 -17.92 -0.88
N VAL A 37 -2.38 -16.63 -0.69
CA VAL A 37 -1.84 -15.90 0.48
C VAL A 37 -2.90 -15.81 1.57
N TYR A 38 -2.50 -16.14 2.78
CA TYR A 38 -3.31 -16.13 3.98
C TYR A 38 -2.74 -15.13 4.99
N THR A 39 -3.61 -14.64 5.88
CA THR A 39 -3.15 -13.93 7.07
C THR A 39 -2.43 -14.92 7.98
N ALA A 40 -1.29 -14.52 8.56
CA ALA A 40 -0.48 -15.40 9.40
C ALA A 40 -1.31 -16.05 10.51
N GLY A 41 -1.27 -17.38 10.59
CA GLY A 41 -2.04 -18.17 11.56
C GLY A 41 -3.55 -18.28 11.31
N ASN A 42 -4.08 -17.71 10.21
CA ASN A 42 -5.48 -17.83 9.82
C ASN A 42 -5.62 -18.25 8.36
N TYR A 43 -5.95 -19.53 8.14
CA TYR A 43 -6.09 -20.15 6.83
C TYR A 43 -7.54 -20.22 6.34
N THR A 44 -8.32 -19.16 6.60
CA THR A 44 -9.67 -19.04 6.01
C THR A 44 -9.52 -18.76 4.52
N ASP A 45 -10.24 -19.51 3.68
CA ASP A 45 -10.20 -19.34 2.23
C ASP A 45 -10.61 -17.91 1.82
N PRO A 46 -9.79 -17.21 1.01
CA PRO A 46 -10.14 -15.89 0.51
C PRO A 46 -11.38 -15.90 -0.39
N PRO A 47 -12.14 -14.79 -0.48
CA PRO A 47 -13.37 -14.72 -1.28
C PRO A 47 -13.11 -14.52 -2.79
N TYR A 48 -12.04 -15.11 -3.33
CA TYR A 48 -11.62 -14.99 -4.73
C TYR A 48 -11.60 -16.36 -5.39
N VAL A 49 -11.75 -16.39 -6.72
CA VAL A 49 -11.67 -17.62 -7.51
C VAL A 49 -10.57 -17.45 -8.55
N ALA A 50 -9.62 -18.39 -8.58
CA ALA A 50 -8.55 -18.38 -9.56
C ALA A 50 -9.09 -18.58 -10.98
N ALA A 51 -8.81 -17.64 -11.88
CA ALA A 51 -9.07 -17.79 -13.30
C ALA A 51 -7.94 -18.60 -13.96
N PRO A 52 -8.26 -19.46 -14.94
CA PRO A 52 -7.23 -20.13 -15.73
C PRO A 52 -6.48 -19.10 -16.58
N PHE A 53 -5.17 -19.28 -16.74
CA PHE A 53 -4.34 -18.46 -17.60
C PHE A 53 -3.35 -19.35 -18.35
N THR A 54 -2.81 -18.85 -19.45
CA THR A 54 -1.86 -19.59 -20.31
C THR A 54 -0.51 -18.91 -20.29
N ILE A 55 0.55 -19.70 -20.16
CA ILE A 55 1.92 -19.20 -20.28
C ILE A 55 2.30 -19.21 -21.76
N PRO A 56 2.86 -18.11 -22.31
CA PRO A 56 3.30 -18.09 -23.70
C PRO A 56 4.37 -19.16 -23.95
N ASP A 57 4.28 -19.84 -25.09
CA ASP A 57 5.26 -20.85 -25.51
C ASP A 57 6.62 -20.17 -25.77
N GLN A 58 7.49 -20.19 -24.77
CA GLN A 58 8.85 -19.70 -24.84
C GLN A 58 9.80 -20.77 -24.31
N SER A 59 10.89 -21.03 -25.04
CA SER A 59 11.87 -22.07 -24.70
C SER A 59 13.27 -21.50 -24.49
N ASN A 60 13.35 -20.24 -24.08
CA ASN A 60 14.61 -19.49 -23.97
C ASN A 60 15.15 -19.45 -22.55
N SER A 61 14.47 -20.06 -21.58
CA SER A 61 14.85 -20.09 -20.16
C SER A 61 14.57 -21.46 -19.56
N MET A 62 15.33 -21.82 -18.52
CA MET A 62 15.20 -23.12 -17.85
C MET A 62 13.97 -23.21 -16.94
N LEU A 63 13.45 -22.06 -16.50
CA LEU A 63 12.34 -21.95 -15.57
C LEU A 63 11.46 -20.78 -15.99
N TYR A 64 10.16 -20.99 -15.98
CA TYR A 64 9.15 -19.96 -16.13
C TYR A 64 8.27 -19.95 -14.89
N LEU A 65 8.13 -18.79 -14.28
CA LEU A 65 7.21 -18.56 -13.17
C LEU A 65 6.10 -17.64 -13.68
N ALA A 66 4.87 -18.05 -13.44
CA ALA A 66 3.70 -17.27 -13.79
C ALA A 66 2.82 -17.07 -12.56
N PHE A 67 2.33 -15.85 -12.39
CA PHE A 67 1.51 -15.45 -11.26
C PHE A 67 0.14 -15.05 -11.78
N SER A 68 -0.90 -15.59 -11.16
CA SER A 68 -2.27 -15.22 -11.46
C SER A 68 -2.65 -13.91 -10.77
N GLU A 69 -3.67 -13.22 -11.30
CA GLU A 69 -4.31 -12.11 -10.59
C GLU A 69 -4.77 -12.54 -9.18
N TYR A 70 -5.24 -13.78 -9.05
CA TYR A 70 -5.67 -14.39 -7.78
C TYR A 70 -4.56 -14.38 -6.71
N PHE A 71 -3.30 -14.67 -7.06
CA PHE A 71 -2.17 -14.59 -6.11
C PHE A 71 -2.07 -13.18 -5.50
N PHE A 72 -2.18 -12.14 -6.33
CA PHE A 72 -2.10 -10.75 -5.87
C PHE A 72 -3.37 -10.30 -5.14
N GLN A 73 -4.56 -10.74 -5.56
CA GLN A 73 -5.83 -10.45 -4.88
C GLN A 73 -5.85 -11.04 -3.46
N THR A 74 -5.45 -12.30 -3.30
CA THR A 74 -5.37 -12.94 -1.98
C THR A 74 -4.31 -12.29 -1.10
N SER A 75 -3.20 -11.83 -1.69
CA SER A 75 -2.19 -11.02 -0.98
C SER A 75 -2.78 -9.72 -0.44
N SER A 76 -3.43 -8.93 -1.31
CA SER A 76 -4.09 -7.67 -0.92
C SER A 76 -5.10 -7.87 0.20
N PHE A 77 -5.91 -8.92 0.09
CA PHE A 77 -6.90 -9.29 1.09
C PHE A 77 -6.27 -9.66 2.44
N ALA A 78 -5.26 -10.54 2.46
CA ALA A 78 -4.59 -10.97 3.69
C ALA A 78 -4.00 -9.79 4.46
N TYR A 79 -3.32 -8.87 3.75
CA TYR A 79 -2.75 -7.66 4.36
C TYR A 79 -3.81 -6.65 4.80
N TYR A 80 -4.96 -6.58 4.11
CA TYR A 80 -6.07 -5.74 4.51
C TYR A 80 -6.70 -6.20 5.82
N ILE A 81 -6.99 -7.50 5.93
CA ILE A 81 -7.52 -8.10 7.15
C ILE A 81 -6.52 -8.00 8.31
N ALA A 82 -5.21 -8.09 8.02
CA ALA A 82 -4.16 -7.88 9.00
C ALA A 82 -3.96 -6.42 9.44
N GLY A 83 -4.69 -5.46 8.84
CA GLY A 83 -4.62 -4.04 9.18
C GLY A 83 -3.38 -3.31 8.64
N ALA A 84 -2.69 -3.87 7.65
CA ALA A 84 -1.43 -3.34 7.13
C ALA A 84 -1.56 -2.00 6.39
N PHE A 85 -2.78 -1.64 5.95
CA PHE A 85 -3.08 -0.38 5.24
C PHE A 85 -3.46 0.79 6.17
N ASN A 86 -3.20 0.68 7.47
CA ASN A 86 -3.35 1.76 8.43
C ASN A 86 -1.98 2.41 8.68
N ILE A 87 -1.81 3.66 8.25
CA ILE A 87 -0.54 4.39 8.34
C ILE A 87 -0.76 5.69 9.12
N THR A 88 -0.03 5.84 10.22
CA THR A 88 0.06 7.13 10.94
C THR A 88 1.42 7.76 10.61
N ILE A 89 1.43 8.84 9.83
CA ILE A 89 2.69 9.43 9.31
C ILE A 89 3.63 9.85 10.47
N THR A 90 3.10 10.41 11.54
CA THR A 90 3.91 10.86 12.69
C THR A 90 4.60 9.72 13.44
N GLU A 91 4.01 8.52 13.46
CA GLU A 91 4.59 7.33 14.11
C GLU A 91 5.66 6.67 13.23
N GLU A 92 5.42 6.64 11.92
CA GLU A 92 6.39 6.13 10.94
C GLU A 92 7.66 7.00 10.91
N VAL A 93 7.53 8.33 11.02
CA VAL A 93 8.66 9.26 11.18
C VAL A 93 9.41 9.01 12.49
N LYS A 94 8.70 8.92 13.62
CA LYS A 94 9.32 8.74 14.95
C LYS A 94 10.02 7.40 15.12
N SER A 95 9.48 6.34 14.52
CA SER A 95 10.05 5.00 14.59
C SER A 95 11.28 4.80 13.69
N GLY A 96 11.66 5.82 12.91
CA GLY A 96 12.79 5.75 11.97
C GLY A 96 12.55 4.80 10.79
N LYS A 97 11.33 4.29 10.63
CA LYS A 97 10.90 3.46 9.50
C LYS A 97 10.64 4.30 8.27
N LEU A 98 10.19 5.54 8.48
CA LEU A 98 10.20 6.58 7.47
C LEU A 98 11.50 7.37 7.59
N TYR A 99 12.48 6.95 6.80
CA TYR A 99 13.65 7.77 6.58
C TYR A 99 13.22 8.95 5.72
N LEU A 100 13.34 10.17 6.26
CA LEU A 100 13.44 11.41 5.50
C LEU A 100 14.68 11.34 4.57
N PHE A 101 14.69 10.44 3.58
CA PHE A 101 15.89 10.07 2.80
C PHE A 101 16.41 11.21 1.91
N PHE A 102 15.78 12.39 1.93
CA PHE A 102 16.32 13.59 1.30
C PHE A 102 16.56 14.80 2.20
N PHE A 103 16.24 14.79 3.50
CA PHE A 103 16.30 16.03 4.28
C PHE A 103 16.70 15.94 5.76
N VAL A 104 17.28 14.82 6.23
CA VAL A 104 17.72 14.74 7.64
C VAL A 104 18.89 15.67 7.98
N GLN A 105 19.66 16.20 7.02
CA GLN A 105 20.81 17.05 7.34
C GLN A 105 20.75 18.51 6.86
N THR A 106 19.70 18.93 6.14
CA THR A 106 19.61 20.34 5.70
C THR A 106 18.22 20.96 5.60
N CYS A 107 17.12 20.25 5.85
CA CYS A 107 15.79 20.90 5.82
C CYS A 107 14.85 20.52 6.98
N SER A 108 14.81 21.44 7.93
CA SER A 108 13.66 21.80 8.77
C SER A 108 12.48 22.40 7.97
N TYR A 109 12.17 21.93 6.74
CA TYR A 109 11.22 22.63 5.83
C TYR A 109 9.86 21.98 5.59
N PHE A 110 9.56 20.80 6.15
CA PHE A 110 8.19 20.25 6.13
C PHE A 110 7.68 19.96 7.54
N ASN A 111 7.68 20.99 8.38
CA ASN A 111 6.94 20.98 9.63
C ASN A 111 5.47 21.19 9.27
N ILE A 112 4.74 20.13 8.88
CA ILE A 112 3.31 20.22 8.60
C ILE A 112 2.65 20.73 9.89
N SER A 113 2.26 22.00 9.85
CA SER A 113 1.73 22.72 11.00
C SER A 113 0.38 23.32 10.64
N THR A 114 -0.36 23.73 11.66
CA THR A 114 -1.60 24.49 11.48
C THR A 114 -1.36 25.83 10.76
N GLU A 115 -0.13 26.32 10.65
CA GLU A 115 0.20 27.52 9.87
C GLU A 115 0.06 27.30 8.37
N ILE A 116 0.56 26.18 7.85
CA ILE A 116 0.45 25.84 6.43
C ILE A 116 -1.01 25.66 6.04
N PHE A 117 -1.76 24.90 6.84
CA PHE A 117 -3.20 24.76 6.62
C PHE A 117 -3.95 26.07 6.89
N GLY A 118 -3.52 26.89 7.84
CA GLY A 118 -4.09 28.19 8.15
C GLY A 118 -3.93 29.23 7.03
N SER A 119 -2.86 29.11 6.24
CA SER A 119 -2.66 29.95 5.06
C SER A 119 -3.65 29.64 3.91
N ILE A 120 -4.23 28.44 3.94
CA ILE A 120 -5.15 27.91 2.91
C ILE A 120 -6.60 27.93 3.41
N ILE A 121 -6.80 27.56 4.67
CA ILE A 121 -8.07 27.47 5.39
C ILE A 121 -8.01 28.49 6.53
N PRO A 122 -8.52 29.72 6.34
CA PRO A 122 -8.43 30.79 7.35
C PRO A 122 -9.01 30.38 8.71
N GLU A 123 -10.00 29.49 8.72
CA GLU A 123 -10.60 28.94 9.93
C GLU A 123 -9.60 28.14 10.77
N VAL A 124 -8.64 27.42 10.15
CA VAL A 124 -7.56 26.72 10.88
C VAL A 124 -6.67 27.72 11.61
N ALA A 125 -6.39 28.88 11.00
CA ALA A 125 -5.62 29.94 11.64
C ALA A 125 -6.36 30.60 12.83
N LYS A 126 -7.70 30.56 12.84
CA LYS A 126 -8.50 31.08 13.98
C LYS A 126 -8.38 30.20 15.23
N TYR A 127 -8.08 28.91 15.08
CA TYR A 127 -7.99 27.98 16.21
C TYR A 127 -6.71 28.17 17.05
N SER A 128 -5.66 28.76 16.50
CA SER A 128 -4.39 28.87 17.21
C SER A 128 -3.54 30.04 16.71
N VAL A 129 -3.21 30.97 17.62
CA VAL A 129 -2.24 32.06 17.37
C VAL A 129 -0.81 31.51 17.21
N THR A 130 -0.54 30.30 17.74
CA THR A 130 0.74 29.60 17.64
C THR A 130 0.59 28.35 16.77
N PRO A 131 1.49 28.09 15.81
CA PRO A 131 1.44 26.88 14.99
C PRO A 131 1.55 25.60 15.82
N TYR A 132 0.62 24.66 15.62
CA TYR A 132 0.66 23.33 16.22
C TYR A 132 1.08 22.28 15.18
N PRO A 133 1.83 21.22 15.56
CA PRO A 133 2.12 20.11 14.68
C PRO A 133 0.84 19.42 14.20
N VAL A 134 0.86 18.89 12.97
CA VAL A 134 -0.26 18.13 12.41
C VAL A 134 0.07 16.65 12.36
N MET A 135 -0.92 15.83 12.69
CA MET A 135 -0.89 14.39 12.52
C MET A 135 -1.83 13.98 11.40
N LEU A 136 -1.31 13.15 10.49
CA LEU A 136 -2.05 12.58 9.38
C LEU A 136 -2.20 11.08 9.61
N LYS A 137 -3.45 10.63 9.64
CA LYS A 137 -3.80 9.21 9.77
C LYS A 137 -4.48 8.76 8.49
N LEU A 138 -3.86 7.81 7.80
CA LEU A 138 -4.35 7.23 6.56
C LEU A 138 -4.83 5.81 6.82
N MET A 139 -5.98 5.47 6.25
CA MET A 139 -6.58 4.14 6.39
C MET A 139 -7.22 3.75 5.06
N ALA A 140 -7.05 2.50 4.63
CA ALA A 140 -7.86 1.96 3.54
C ALA A 140 -9.30 1.73 4.02
N THR A 141 -10.28 2.22 3.27
CA THR A 141 -11.71 2.06 3.61
C THR A 141 -12.26 0.75 3.08
N GLU A 142 -11.64 0.22 2.03
CA GLU A 142 -12.01 -1.02 1.35
C GLU A 142 -10.74 -1.80 0.97
N ILE A 143 -10.91 -3.08 0.63
CA ILE A 143 -9.79 -3.93 0.17
C ILE A 143 -9.25 -3.35 -1.14
N PRO A 144 -7.93 -3.08 -1.25
CA PRO A 144 -7.35 -2.62 -2.51
C PRO A 144 -7.59 -3.59 -3.66
N ILE A 145 -8.12 -3.08 -4.76
CA ILE A 145 -8.52 -3.87 -5.91
C ILE A 145 -7.31 -4.04 -6.82
N ILE A 146 -6.97 -5.30 -7.10
CA ILE A 146 -5.90 -5.67 -8.02
C ILE A 146 -6.51 -6.02 -9.37
N SER A 147 -5.96 -5.43 -10.44
CA SER A 147 -6.23 -5.82 -11.82
C SER A 147 -4.91 -6.11 -12.54
N LEU A 148 -4.80 -7.32 -13.09
CA LEU A 148 -3.67 -7.79 -13.89
C LEU A 148 -4.15 -8.07 -15.31
N GLU A 149 -3.97 -7.08 -16.17
CA GLU A 149 -4.27 -7.13 -17.60
C GLU A 149 -2.99 -7.24 -18.43
N GLN A 150 -3.15 -7.48 -19.73
CA GLN A 150 -2.03 -7.49 -20.66
C GLN A 150 -1.31 -6.12 -20.63
N ASP A 151 -0.02 -6.14 -20.31
CA ASP A 151 0.85 -4.96 -20.19
C ASP A 151 0.43 -3.95 -19.10
N SER A 152 -0.53 -4.30 -18.23
CA SER A 152 -1.06 -3.40 -17.21
C SER A 152 -1.27 -4.14 -15.90
N PHE A 153 -0.48 -3.79 -14.88
CA PHE A 153 -0.70 -4.23 -13.51
C PHE A 153 -1.03 -3.01 -12.66
N THR A 154 -2.29 -2.93 -12.24
CA THR A 154 -2.82 -1.78 -11.49
C THR A 154 -3.39 -2.17 -10.13
N VAL A 155 -3.29 -1.22 -9.20
CA VAL A 155 -3.94 -1.30 -7.89
C VAL A 155 -4.74 -0.05 -7.64
N GLU A 156 -6.02 -0.24 -7.34
CA GLU A 156 -6.92 0.82 -6.94
C GLU A 156 -7.13 0.80 -5.43
N ILE A 157 -6.88 1.94 -4.80
CA ILE A 157 -6.92 2.09 -3.34
C ILE A 157 -7.95 3.16 -3.01
N GLN A 158 -8.98 2.76 -2.27
CA GLN A 158 -9.93 3.66 -1.63
C GLN A 158 -9.57 3.79 -0.16
N GLY A 159 -9.48 5.02 0.32
CA GLY A 159 -9.05 5.30 1.69
C GLY A 159 -9.62 6.57 2.25
N SER A 160 -9.28 6.82 3.50
CA SER A 160 -9.59 8.04 4.21
C SER A 160 -8.32 8.61 4.83
N MET A 161 -8.19 9.92 4.84
CA MET A 161 -7.16 10.64 5.58
C MET A 161 -7.82 11.58 6.59
N GLU A 162 -7.50 11.35 7.85
CA GLU A 162 -7.90 12.19 8.97
C GLU A 162 -6.73 13.11 9.33
N VAL A 163 -7.03 14.40 9.47
CA VAL A 163 -6.05 15.44 9.78
C VAL A 163 -6.34 15.98 11.17
N PHE A 164 -5.34 15.91 12.05
CA PHE A 164 -5.43 16.35 13.44
C PHE A 164 -4.39 17.41 13.76
N ALA A 165 -4.75 18.42 14.55
CA ALA A 165 -3.77 19.24 15.26
C ALA A 165 -3.34 18.54 16.56
N VAL A 166 -2.05 18.56 16.86
CA VAL A 166 -1.47 18.04 18.11
C VAL A 166 -1.27 19.22 19.07
N LEU A 167 -2.07 19.29 20.12
CA LEU A 167 -2.06 20.36 21.09
C LEU A 167 -0.88 20.24 22.08
N PRO A 168 -0.49 21.31 22.80
CA PRO A 168 0.66 21.29 23.72
C PRO A 168 0.53 20.28 24.87
N ASP A 169 -0.70 19.92 25.25
CA ASP A 169 -1.01 18.89 26.24
C ASP A 169 -0.97 17.46 25.66
N SER A 170 -0.48 17.31 24.42
CA SER A 170 -0.42 16.05 23.65
C SER A 170 -1.79 15.47 23.28
N THR A 171 -2.88 16.22 23.45
CA THR A 171 -4.19 15.82 22.92
C THR A 171 -4.29 16.11 21.42
N THR A 172 -5.12 15.36 20.72
CA THR A 172 -5.36 15.53 19.28
C THR A 172 -6.73 16.13 19.04
N GLN A 173 -6.78 17.14 18.17
CA GLN A 173 -8.02 17.77 17.75
C GLN A 173 -8.24 17.53 16.27
N SER A 174 -9.35 16.89 15.90
CA SER A 174 -9.70 16.64 14.50
C SER A 174 -10.01 17.96 13.80
N LEU A 175 -9.36 18.19 12.66
CA LEU A 175 -9.57 19.36 11.81
C LEU A 175 -10.56 19.02 10.69
N PHE A 176 -10.25 17.97 9.92
CA PHE A 176 -11.08 17.51 8.80
C PHE A 176 -10.69 16.10 8.38
N THR A 177 -11.59 15.46 7.64
CA THR A 177 -11.43 14.12 7.07
C THR A 177 -11.70 14.17 5.57
N MET A 178 -10.86 13.50 4.79
CA MET A 178 -10.99 13.41 3.34
C MET A 178 -11.04 11.95 2.90
N ASN A 179 -11.80 11.66 1.85
CA ASN A 179 -11.68 10.41 1.13
C ASN A 179 -10.58 10.55 0.07
N ILE A 180 -9.83 9.47 -0.11
CA ILE A 180 -8.75 9.33 -1.07
C ILE A 180 -9.12 8.22 -2.05
N ALA A 181 -9.02 8.52 -3.34
CA ALA A 181 -9.03 7.52 -4.40
C ALA A 181 -7.68 7.58 -5.12
N ALA A 182 -6.91 6.50 -5.04
CA ALA A 182 -5.61 6.38 -5.70
C ALA A 182 -5.65 5.25 -6.73
N ASN A 183 -5.18 5.56 -7.94
CA ASN A 183 -4.89 4.57 -8.97
C ASN A 183 -3.38 4.49 -9.14
N THR A 184 -2.85 3.28 -9.09
CA THR A 184 -1.42 3.02 -9.05
C THR A 184 -1.08 1.88 -10.00
N SER A 185 0.15 1.85 -10.48
CA SER A 185 0.71 0.74 -11.25
C SER A 185 1.77 0.03 -10.42
N ILE A 186 1.98 -1.27 -10.66
CA ILE A 186 3.03 -2.04 -10.01
C ILE A 186 4.07 -2.47 -11.04
N ALA A 187 5.32 -2.15 -10.75
CA ALA A 187 6.48 -2.77 -11.39
C ALA A 187 6.93 -3.98 -10.56
N LEU A 188 7.10 -5.12 -11.21
CA LEU A 188 7.60 -6.34 -10.58
C LEU A 188 9.07 -6.56 -10.95
N ASN A 189 9.82 -7.11 -9.99
CA ASN A 189 11.17 -7.58 -10.23
C ASN A 189 11.41 -8.87 -9.46
N VAL A 190 12.32 -9.71 -9.94
CA VAL A 190 12.77 -10.90 -9.23
C VAL A 190 14.22 -10.71 -8.82
N PHE A 191 14.48 -10.82 -7.52
CA PHE A 191 15.84 -10.75 -6.97
C PHE A 191 15.93 -11.63 -5.73
N ASP A 192 17.05 -12.33 -5.58
CA ASP A 192 17.33 -13.20 -4.42
C ASP A 192 16.18 -14.18 -4.09
N GLN A 193 15.64 -14.84 -5.12
CA GLN A 193 14.50 -15.78 -5.01
C GLN A 193 13.24 -15.15 -4.39
N LYS A 194 13.05 -13.84 -4.58
CA LYS A 194 11.84 -13.15 -4.17
C LYS A 194 11.22 -12.35 -5.30
N LEU A 195 9.89 -12.33 -5.33
CA LEU A 195 9.11 -11.42 -6.16
C LEU A 195 8.97 -10.09 -5.42
N MET A 196 9.71 -9.09 -5.86
CA MET A 196 9.68 -7.73 -5.34
C MET A 196 8.71 -6.88 -6.17
N GLY A 197 8.06 -5.93 -5.49
CA GLY A 197 7.19 -4.95 -6.13
C GLY A 197 7.67 -3.52 -5.89
N SER A 198 7.32 -2.62 -6.81
CA SER A 198 7.39 -1.18 -6.61
C SER A 198 6.12 -0.57 -7.17
N LEU A 199 5.41 0.14 -6.31
CA LEU A 199 4.17 0.84 -6.63
C LEU A 199 4.49 2.25 -7.14
N CYS A 200 3.82 2.61 -8.22
CA CYS A 200 3.93 3.90 -8.91
C CYS A 200 2.56 4.57 -8.90
N LEU A 201 2.48 5.79 -8.38
CA LEU A 201 1.23 6.54 -8.33
C LEU A 201 0.89 7.11 -9.71
N ASN A 202 -0.26 6.73 -10.28
CA ASN A 202 -0.71 7.22 -11.58
C ASN A 202 -1.64 8.43 -11.40
N ARG A 203 -2.68 8.26 -10.58
CA ARG A 203 -3.70 9.28 -10.33
C ARG A 203 -4.08 9.28 -8.86
N LEU A 204 -4.35 10.46 -8.34
CA LEU A 204 -4.77 10.69 -6.98
C LEU A 204 -5.92 11.69 -6.96
N GLN A 205 -6.96 11.40 -6.20
CA GLN A 205 -8.12 12.26 -6.06
C GLN A 205 -8.50 12.38 -4.60
N PHE A 206 -8.95 13.58 -4.22
CA PHE A 206 -9.40 13.89 -2.88
C PHE A 206 -10.85 14.38 -2.91
N SER A 207 -11.62 13.99 -1.91
CA SER A 207 -12.93 14.58 -1.64
C SER A 207 -13.11 14.81 -0.15
N LEU A 208 -13.81 15.89 0.23
CA LEU A 208 -14.00 16.23 1.63
C LEU A 208 -15.13 15.37 2.18
N ALA A 209 -14.83 14.58 3.21
CA ALA A 209 -15.82 13.79 3.92
C ALA A 209 -16.46 14.59 5.05
N HIS A 210 -15.63 15.25 5.86
CA HIS A 210 -16.07 16.03 7.01
C HIS A 210 -15.08 17.16 7.32
N SER A 211 -15.56 18.28 7.87
CA SER A 211 -14.71 19.39 8.32
C SER A 211 -15.25 20.00 9.61
N ASN A 212 -14.38 20.10 10.61
CA ASN A 212 -14.59 20.83 11.86
C ASN A 212 -14.08 22.27 11.76
N VAL A 213 -13.42 22.61 10.65
CA VAL A 213 -12.79 23.92 10.40
C VAL A 213 -13.54 24.70 9.33
N GLY A 214 -14.84 24.43 9.15
CA GLY A 214 -15.67 25.15 8.18
C GLY A 214 -15.43 24.72 6.72
N PHE A 215 -15.96 25.51 5.79
CA PHE A 215 -15.89 25.20 4.36
C PHE A 215 -14.57 25.68 3.75
N PHE A 216 -13.95 24.84 2.95
CA PHE A 216 -12.77 25.19 2.15
C PHE A 216 -12.75 24.40 0.85
N GLU A 217 -12.09 24.94 -0.16
CA GLU A 217 -11.88 24.24 -1.43
C GLU A 217 -10.72 23.26 -1.33
N ILE A 218 -10.99 22.00 -1.67
CA ILE A 218 -10.01 20.90 -1.58
C ILE A 218 -8.85 21.12 -2.55
N SER A 219 -9.12 21.71 -3.72
CA SER A 219 -8.15 22.08 -4.75
C SER A 219 -6.94 22.83 -4.20
N LEU A 220 -7.13 23.59 -3.12
CA LEU A 220 -6.05 24.33 -2.46
C LEU A 220 -5.09 23.42 -1.68
N LEU A 221 -5.55 22.26 -1.22
CA LEU A 221 -4.75 21.26 -0.50
C LEU A 221 -4.19 20.16 -1.40
N GLU A 222 -4.74 19.95 -2.60
CA GLU A 222 -4.35 18.83 -3.47
C GLU A 222 -2.84 18.76 -3.71
N ASN A 223 -2.18 19.89 -3.95
CA ASN A 223 -0.74 19.93 -4.21
C ASN A 223 0.08 19.46 -3.00
N ILE A 224 -0.24 19.97 -1.80
CA ILE A 224 0.53 19.63 -0.60
C ILE A 224 0.26 18.18 -0.17
N LEU A 225 -0.98 17.72 -0.28
CA LEU A 225 -1.35 16.35 0.06
C LEU A 225 -0.76 15.34 -0.93
N SER A 226 -0.77 15.68 -2.22
CA SER A 226 -0.12 14.86 -3.26
C SER A 226 1.38 14.76 -3.02
N TYR A 227 2.02 15.88 -2.66
CA TYR A 227 3.45 15.89 -2.31
C TYR A 227 3.74 14.95 -1.13
N ILE A 228 3.00 15.07 -0.02
CA ILE A 228 3.15 14.21 1.17
C ILE A 228 2.97 12.74 0.81
N LEU A 229 1.95 12.39 0.03
CA LEU A 229 1.72 11.00 -0.36
C LEU A 229 2.86 10.46 -1.24
N GLN A 230 3.37 11.25 -2.17
CA GLN A 230 4.46 10.85 -3.06
C GLN A 230 5.81 10.73 -2.35
N THR A 231 6.12 11.59 -1.38
CA THR A 231 7.42 11.59 -0.70
C THR A 231 7.47 10.70 0.53
N GLU A 232 6.33 10.49 1.19
CA GLU A 232 6.28 9.77 2.47
C GLU A 232 5.60 8.41 2.32
N VAL A 233 4.39 8.36 1.78
CA VAL A 233 3.58 7.14 1.80
C VAL A 233 4.03 6.14 0.75
N ILE A 234 4.20 6.56 -0.51
CA ILE A 234 4.62 5.67 -1.60
C ILE A 234 5.99 5.04 -1.31
N PRO A 235 7.03 5.77 -0.85
CA PRO A 235 8.32 5.16 -0.52
C PRO A 235 8.24 4.18 0.65
N SER A 236 7.42 4.45 1.67
CA SER A 236 7.20 3.51 2.78
C SER A 236 6.57 2.20 2.32
N VAL A 237 5.56 2.29 1.45
CA VAL A 237 4.94 1.11 0.83
C VAL A 237 5.96 0.35 -0.03
N ASN A 238 6.75 1.05 -0.84
CA ASN A 238 7.80 0.43 -1.67
C ASN A 238 8.93 -0.21 -0.85
N ALA A 239 9.24 0.34 0.34
CA ALA A 239 10.17 -0.30 1.27
C ALA A 239 9.63 -1.63 1.82
N LYS A 240 8.30 -1.79 1.96
CA LYS A 240 7.69 -3.08 2.31
C LYS A 240 7.66 -4.02 1.11
N LEU A 241 7.21 -3.56 -0.06
CA LEU A 241 7.14 -4.37 -1.29
C LEU A 241 8.52 -4.83 -1.78
N SER A 242 9.58 -4.07 -1.51
CA SER A 242 10.95 -4.47 -1.84
C SER A 242 11.49 -5.60 -0.95
N LYS A 243 10.87 -5.90 0.19
CA LYS A 243 11.21 -7.14 0.94
C LYS A 243 10.84 -8.39 0.16
N GLY A 244 9.82 -8.28 -0.69
CA GLY A 244 9.37 -9.27 -1.66
C GLY A 244 8.67 -10.49 -1.05
N PHE A 245 7.99 -11.23 -1.92
CA PHE A 245 7.38 -12.52 -1.62
C PHE A 245 8.37 -13.64 -1.93
N PRO A 246 8.59 -14.63 -1.05
CA PRO A 246 9.48 -15.74 -1.34
C PRO A 246 8.94 -16.55 -2.53
N LEU A 247 9.82 -16.93 -3.44
CA LEU A 247 9.49 -17.82 -4.56
C LEU A 247 9.57 -19.30 -4.12
N PRO A 248 8.77 -20.19 -4.73
CA PRO A 248 8.78 -21.63 -4.46
C PRO A 248 10.05 -22.33 -4.95
#